data_AF-A0A958KJL0-F1
#
_entry.id   AF-A0A958KJL0-F1
#
_cell.length_a   1.000
_cell.length_b   1.000
_cell.length_c   1.000
_cell.angle_alpha   90.00
_cell.angle_beta   90.00
_cell.angle_gamma   90.00
#
_symmetry.space_group_name_H-M   'P 1'
#
loop_
_entity.id
_entity.type
_entity.pdbx_description
1 polymer ?
#
loop_
_entity_poly.entity_id
_entity_poly.type
_entity_poly.pdbx_seq_one_letter_code
_entity_poly.pdbx_strand_id
1 'polypeptide(L)'
;MKAIKKVAIGYKKLCRKAYVAAATNSTPLLFVLGIGLLATGLVGASEAQLATAPGSGVAAGDDRIYEIVNRIFLLIEGNLGALVMIAAGLGAIIAAAFGAYRAAVGLLVVAVGAFILRSLVAIFFDWK
;
A
#
# COMPACT_ATOMS: atom_id res chain seq x y z
N MET A 1 -28.20 27.53 22.38
CA MET A 1 -27.41 28.05 21.24
C MET A 1 -25.93 28.37 21.53
N LYS A 2 -25.50 28.78 22.73
CA LYS A 2 -24.09 29.15 23.01
C LYS A 2 -23.09 27.97 23.00
N ALA A 3 -23.51 26.76 23.39
CA ALA A 3 -22.63 25.57 23.44
C ALA A 3 -22.18 25.08 22.05
N ILE A 4 -23.10 25.12 21.06
CA ILE A 4 -22.83 24.66 19.69
C ILE A 4 -21.77 25.55 19.02
N LYS A 5 -21.82 26.87 19.24
CA LYS A 5 -20.80 27.80 18.74
C LYS A 5 -19.41 27.54 19.35
N LYS A 6 -19.34 27.15 20.63
CA LYS A 6 -18.07 26.82 21.31
C LYS A 6 -17.42 25.58 20.72
N VAL A 7 -18.20 24.54 20.43
CA VAL A 7 -17.72 23.29 19.83
C VAL A 7 -17.24 23.51 18.39
N ALA A 8 -17.98 24.28 17.59
CA ALA A 8 -17.59 24.60 16.22
C ALA A 8 -16.28 25.42 16.13
N ILE A 9 -16.07 26.35 17.06
CA ILE A 9 -14.82 27.13 17.15
C ILE A 9 -13.66 26.24 17.61
N GLY A 10 -13.90 25.32 18.54
CA GLY A 10 -12.93 24.31 18.96
C GLY A 10 -12.46 23.41 17.82
N TYR A 11 -13.39 22.86 17.03
CA TYR A 11 -13.10 22.05 15.85
C TYR A 11 -12.27 22.80 14.81
N LYS A 12 -12.63 24.04 14.47
CA LYS A 12 -11.84 24.85 13.52
C LYS A 12 -10.41 25.12 14.02
N LYS A 13 -10.23 25.37 15.32
CA LYS A 13 -8.89 25.55 15.90
C LYS A 13 -8.06 24.27 15.85
N LEU A 14 -8.69 23.13 16.11
CA LEU A 14 -8.02 21.83 16.14
C LEU A 14 -7.62 21.39 14.72
N CYS A 15 -8.52 21.50 13.75
CA CYS A 15 -8.22 21.24 12.34
C CYS A 15 -7.13 22.16 11.80
N ARG A 16 -7.14 23.47 12.13
CA ARG A 16 -6.09 24.40 11.70
C ARG A 16 -4.74 24.07 12.33
N LYS A 17 -4.72 23.70 13.62
CA LYS A 17 -3.47 23.35 14.32
C LYS A 17 -2.88 22.03 13.80
N ALA A 18 -3.74 21.05 13.52
CA ALA A 18 -3.34 19.79 12.91
C ALA A 18 -2.81 19.99 11.48
N TYR A 19 -3.48 20.83 10.67
CA TYR A 19 -3.06 21.13 9.30
C TYR A 19 -1.70 21.83 9.25
N VAL A 20 -1.49 22.83 10.11
CA VAL A 20 -0.20 23.56 10.18
C VAL A 20 0.92 22.64 10.67
N ALA A 21 0.67 21.79 11.68
CA ALA A 21 1.67 20.84 12.16
C ALA A 21 2.03 19.78 11.10
N ALA A 22 1.04 19.28 10.35
CA ALA A 22 1.24 18.32 9.26
C ALA A 22 1.96 18.94 8.06
N ALA A 23 1.71 20.22 7.76
CA ALA A 23 2.35 20.93 6.65
C ALA A 23 3.84 21.23 6.93
N THR A 24 4.20 21.60 8.16
CA THR A 24 5.58 21.96 8.52
C THR A 24 6.52 20.75 8.58
N ASN A 25 6.01 19.56 8.93
CA ASN A 25 6.80 18.34 9.14
C ASN A 25 6.31 17.16 8.27
N SER A 26 5.92 17.43 7.03
CA SER A 26 5.33 16.43 6.12
C SER A 26 6.30 15.29 5.75
N THR A 27 7.60 15.56 5.61
CA THR A 27 8.60 14.56 5.23
C THR A 27 8.91 13.51 6.31
N PRO A 28 9.16 13.83 7.60
CA PRO A 28 9.39 12.81 8.61
C PRO A 28 8.12 12.02 8.96
N LEU A 29 6.93 12.61 8.81
CA LEU A 29 5.66 11.96 9.14
C LEU A 29 5.33 10.85 8.14
N LEU A 30 5.53 11.10 6.84
CA LEU A 30 5.39 10.08 5.80
C LEU A 30 6.43 8.95 5.96
N PHE A 31 7.65 9.29 6.38
CA PHE A 31 8.70 8.30 6.63
C PHE A 31 8.35 7.36 7.80
N VAL A 32 7.88 7.92 8.92
CA VAL A 32 7.45 7.12 10.09
C VAL A 32 6.21 6.27 9.76
N LEU A 33 5.26 6.82 9.00
CA LEU A 33 4.10 6.07 8.54
C LEU A 33 4.52 4.90 7.63
N GLY A 34 5.46 5.13 6.71
CA GLY A 34 6.02 4.08 5.85
C GLY A 34 6.71 2.97 6.63
N ILE A 35 7.51 3.31 7.65
CA ILE A 35 8.14 2.31 8.54
C ILE A 35 7.08 1.54 9.34
N GLY A 36 6.05 2.23 9.86
CA GLY A 36 4.96 1.59 10.59
C GLY A 36 4.17 0.60 9.73
N LEU A 37 3.91 0.96 8.47
CA LEU A 37 3.27 0.06 7.51
C LEU A 37 4.13 -1.18 7.21
N LEU A 38 5.44 -1.00 7.01
CA LEU A 38 6.36 -2.12 6.79
C LEU A 38 6.45 -3.03 8.02
N ALA A 39 6.54 -2.46 9.23
CA ALA A 39 6.62 -3.22 10.47
C ALA A 39 5.34 -4.02 10.73
N THR A 40 4.17 -3.42 10.52
CA THR A 40 2.88 -4.11 10.67
C THR A 40 2.67 -5.19 9.60
N GLY A 41 3.09 -4.93 8.36
CA GLY A 41 3.09 -5.93 7.28
C GLY A 41 4.02 -7.11 7.55
N LEU A 42 5.19 -6.88 8.17
CA LEU A 42 6.14 -7.93 8.52
C LEU A 42 5.58 -8.89 9.58
N VAL A 43 4.78 -8.38 10.53
CA VAL A 43 4.15 -9.22 11.56
C VAL A 43 3.04 -10.10 10.95
N GLY A 44 2.26 -9.57 10.00
CA GLY A 44 1.16 -10.30 9.33
C GLY A 44 1.57 -11.25 8.20
N ALA A 45 2.73 -11.05 7.57
CA ALA A 45 3.25 -11.94 6.52
C ALA A 45 3.65 -13.34 7.04
N SER A 46 3.64 -13.54 8.36
CA SER A 46 3.93 -14.82 9.03
C SER A 46 2.79 -15.86 8.90
N GLU A 47 1.57 -15.45 8.53
CA GLU A 47 0.42 -16.35 8.37
C GLU A 47 0.50 -17.16 7.06
N ALA A 48 1.23 -16.68 6.04
CA ALA A 48 1.40 -17.40 4.77
C ALA A 48 2.29 -18.64 4.92
N GLN A 49 3.16 -18.69 5.94
CA GLN A 49 3.92 -19.88 6.29
C GLN A 49 3.11 -20.86 7.17
N LEU A 50 2.08 -20.39 7.88
CA LEU A 50 1.31 -21.23 8.79
C LEU A 50 0.19 -22.01 8.06
N ALA A 51 -0.31 -21.50 6.94
CA ALA A 51 -1.39 -22.14 6.17
C ALA A 51 -0.94 -23.25 5.19
N THR A 52 0.34 -23.64 5.17
CA THR A 52 0.82 -24.74 4.32
C THR A 52 1.68 -25.72 5.11
N ALA A 53 1.06 -26.43 6.05
CA ALA A 53 1.55 -27.73 6.47
C ALA A 53 0.74 -28.84 5.74
N PRO A 54 1.26 -29.37 4.62
CA PRO A 54 1.09 -30.77 4.28
C PRO A 54 2.40 -31.49 4.61
N GLY A 55 2.26 -32.57 5.38
CA GLY A 55 3.38 -33.39 5.83
C GLY A 55 4.12 -34.11 4.70
N SER A 56 5.21 -34.74 5.16
CA SER A 56 5.90 -35.90 4.59
C SER A 56 6.48 -35.83 3.18
N GLY A 57 7.81 -35.65 3.11
CA GLY A 57 8.66 -36.71 2.57
C GLY A 57 8.78 -36.87 1.06
N VAL A 58 8.86 -35.79 0.26
CA VAL A 58 9.28 -35.90 -1.15
C VAL A 58 10.52 -35.05 -1.41
N ALA A 59 11.49 -35.68 -2.07
CA ALA A 59 12.86 -35.26 -2.26
C ALA A 59 13.00 -33.89 -2.95
N ALA A 60 14.11 -33.22 -2.66
CA ALA A 60 14.50 -31.92 -3.20
C ALA A 60 14.61 -31.92 -4.73
N GLY A 61 14.13 -30.85 -5.35
CA GLY A 61 14.46 -30.48 -6.73
C GLY A 61 13.26 -30.01 -7.55
N ASP A 62 13.31 -28.75 -8.00
CA ASP A 62 12.44 -28.08 -8.97
C ASP A 62 10.95 -27.82 -8.64
N ASP A 63 10.09 -28.81 -8.42
CA ASP A 63 8.63 -28.56 -8.43
C ASP A 63 8.16 -27.59 -7.34
N ARG A 64 8.80 -27.65 -6.18
CA ARG A 64 8.49 -26.79 -5.03
C ARG A 64 8.88 -25.32 -5.29
N ILE A 65 9.95 -25.10 -6.05
CA ILE A 65 10.38 -23.75 -6.45
C ILE A 65 9.38 -23.19 -7.45
N TYR A 66 8.95 -23.98 -8.44
CA TYR A 66 7.91 -23.57 -9.38
C TYR A 66 6.61 -23.21 -8.67
N GLU A 67 6.16 -24.00 -7.69
CA GLU A 67 4.92 -23.70 -6.97
C GLU A 67 5.03 -22.43 -6.11
N ILE A 68 6.16 -22.21 -5.43
CA ILE A 68 6.37 -20.99 -4.63
C ILE A 68 6.43 -19.76 -5.53
N VAL A 69 7.15 -19.83 -6.65
CA VAL A 69 7.26 -18.74 -7.62
C VAL A 69 5.89 -18.42 -8.21
N ASN A 70 5.11 -19.44 -8.60
CA ASN A 70 3.75 -19.26 -9.11
C ASN A 70 2.82 -18.60 -8.09
N ARG A 71 2.89 -19.01 -6.81
CA ARG A 71 2.10 -18.37 -5.73
C ARG A 71 2.49 -16.91 -5.50
N ILE A 72 3.78 -16.57 -5.59
CA ILE A 72 4.24 -15.18 -5.46
C ILE A 72 3.74 -14.34 -6.64
N PHE A 73 3.82 -14.85 -7.87
CA PHE A 73 3.29 -14.15 -9.05
C PHE A 73 1.78 -13.95 -8.96
N LEU A 74 1.01 -14.97 -8.58
CA LEU A 74 -0.44 -14.83 -8.36
C LEU A 74 -0.78 -13.81 -7.28
N LEU A 75 0.00 -13.72 -6.20
CA LEU A 75 -0.22 -12.75 -5.15
C LEU A 75 0.03 -11.32 -5.65
N ILE A 76 1.14 -11.11 -6.37
CA ILE A 76 1.55 -9.81 -6.92
C ILE A 76 0.60 -9.36 -8.04
N GLU A 77 0.19 -10.26 -8.93
CA GLU A 77 -0.73 -9.99 -10.03
C GLU A 77 -2.18 -9.80 -9.55
N GLY A 78 -2.56 -10.55 -8.51
CA GLY A 78 -3.90 -10.55 -7.96
C GLY A 78 -4.17 -9.39 -7.01
N ASN A 79 -4.51 -9.74 -5.77
CA ASN A 79 -5.06 -8.79 -4.80
C ASN A 79 -4.04 -7.74 -4.33
N LEU A 80 -2.75 -8.10 -4.22
CA LEU A 80 -1.70 -7.20 -3.74
C LEU A 80 -1.43 -6.08 -4.76
N GLY A 81 -1.27 -6.42 -6.04
CA GLY A 81 -1.04 -5.43 -7.11
C GLY A 81 -2.22 -4.47 -7.26
N ALA A 82 -3.46 -4.98 -7.19
CA ALA A 82 -4.65 -4.14 -7.21
C ALA A 82 -4.73 -3.19 -6.00
N LEU A 83 -4.40 -3.68 -4.80
CA LEU A 83 -4.38 -2.86 -3.58
C LEU A 83 -3.37 -1.71 -3.67
N VAL A 84 -2.13 -2.01 -4.10
CA VAL A 84 -1.07 -1.01 -4.24
C VAL A 84 -1.43 0.04 -5.29
N MET A 85 -1.99 -0.38 -6.43
CA MET A 85 -2.44 0.52 -7.49
C MET A 85 -3.51 1.50 -6.99
N ILE A 86 -4.53 1.00 -6.28
CA ILE A 86 -5.64 1.83 -5.78
C ILE A 86 -5.14 2.76 -4.66
N ALA A 87 -4.32 2.26 -3.73
CA ALA A 87 -3.76 3.07 -2.65
C ALA A 87 -2.87 4.20 -3.18
N ALA A 88 -2.02 3.91 -4.17
CA ALA A 88 -1.18 4.90 -4.84
C ALA A 88 -2.02 5.92 -5.64
N GLY A 89 -3.04 5.46 -6.36
CA GLY A 89 -3.95 6.34 -7.10
C GLY A 89 -4.73 7.30 -6.21
N LEU A 90 -5.31 6.80 -5.11
CA LEU A 90 -6.00 7.64 -4.11
C LEU A 90 -5.01 8.60 -3.43
N GLY A 91 -3.82 8.12 -3.08
CA GLY A 91 -2.76 8.96 -2.53
C GLY A 91 -2.35 10.09 -3.48
N ALA A 92 -2.27 9.83 -4.78
CA ALA A 92 -1.96 10.84 -5.80
C ALA A 92 -3.03 11.93 -5.87
N ILE A 93 -4.32 11.55 -5.81
CA ILE A 93 -5.44 12.51 -5.80
C ILE A 93 -5.37 13.39 -4.55
N ILE A 94 -5.15 12.80 -3.38
CA ILE A 94 -5.06 13.54 -2.10
C ILE A 94 -3.84 14.48 -2.11
N ALA A 95 -2.69 14.01 -2.59
CA ALA A 95 -1.47 14.82 -2.70
C ALA A 95 -1.64 16.00 -3.68
N ALA A 96 -2.35 15.79 -4.79
CA ALA A 96 -2.70 16.85 -5.72
C ALA A 96 -3.61 17.91 -5.07
N ALA A 97 -4.58 17.49 -4.27
CA ALA A 97 -5.49 18.38 -3.55
C ALA A 97 -4.79 19.26 -2.50
N PHE A 98 -3.71 18.78 -1.87
CA PHE A 98 -2.91 19.54 -0.92
C PHE A 98 -1.78 20.38 -1.58
N GLY A 99 -1.71 20.43 -2.91
CA GLY A 99 -0.70 21.22 -3.63
C GLY A 99 0.70 20.59 -3.66
N ALA A 100 0.84 19.33 -3.21
CA ALA A 100 2.10 18.60 -3.20
C ALA A 100 2.37 17.93 -4.56
N TYR A 101 2.54 18.75 -5.61
CA TYR A 101 2.62 18.29 -7.01
C TYR A 101 3.68 17.21 -7.24
N ARG A 102 4.87 17.35 -6.65
CA ARG A 102 5.94 16.35 -6.80
C ARG A 102 5.60 14.99 -6.19
N ALA A 103 4.89 14.97 -5.06
CA ALA A 103 4.43 13.74 -4.44
C ALA A 103 3.29 13.10 -5.25
N ALA A 104 2.36 13.93 -5.75
CA ALA A 104 1.26 13.47 -6.59
C ALA A 104 1.75 12.78 -7.86
N VAL A 105 2.73 13.37 -8.57
CA VAL A 105 3.33 12.76 -9.76
C VAL A 105 4.07 11.47 -9.42
N GLY A 106 4.80 11.42 -8.29
CA GLY A 106 5.46 10.19 -7.85
C GLY A 106 4.48 9.05 -7.60
N LEU A 107 3.39 9.32 -6.87
CA LEU A 107 2.34 8.32 -6.60
C LEU A 107 1.57 7.91 -7.85
N LEU A 108 1.37 8.84 -8.80
CA LEU A 108 0.75 8.54 -10.08
C LEU A 108 1.62 7.58 -10.91
N VAL A 109 2.94 7.80 -10.97
CA VAL A 109 3.86 6.91 -11.68
C VAL A 109 3.86 5.51 -11.05
N VAL A 110 3.82 5.41 -9.72
CA VAL A 110 3.73 4.10 -9.03
C VAL A 110 2.43 3.38 -9.37
N ALA A 111 1.29 4.07 -9.39
CA ALA A 111 0.00 3.48 -9.74
C ALA A 111 0.00 2.96 -11.20
N VAL A 112 0.52 3.76 -12.14
CA VAL A 112 0.62 3.37 -13.55
C VAL A 112 1.61 2.23 -13.75
N GLY A 113 2.76 2.26 -13.07
CA GLY A 113 3.77 1.19 -13.14
C GLY A 113 3.22 -0.14 -12.62
N ALA A 114 2.52 -0.14 -11.48
CA ALA A 114 1.87 -1.34 -10.94
C ALA A 114 0.79 -1.89 -11.90
N PHE A 115 0.03 -1.01 -12.55
CA PHE A 115 -0.96 -1.40 -13.55
C PHE A 115 -0.33 -2.03 -14.80
N ILE A 116 0.73 -1.42 -15.32
CA ILE A 116 1.46 -1.93 -16.49
C ILE A 116 2.10 -3.28 -16.17
N LEU A 117 2.79 -3.40 -15.03
CA LEU A 117 3.41 -4.66 -14.60
C LEU A 117 2.36 -5.78 -14.46
N ARG A 118 1.21 -5.49 -13.86
CA ARG A 118 0.11 -6.45 -13.77
C ARG A 118 -0.38 -6.88 -15.15
N SER A 119 -0.56 -5.93 -16.06
CA SER A 119 -1.04 -6.21 -17.43
C SER A 119 -0.01 -7.00 -18.24
N LEU A 120 1.29 -6.70 -18.11
CA LEU A 120 2.36 -7.43 -18.78
C LEU A 120 2.51 -8.85 -18.23
N VAL A 121 2.47 -9.02 -16.91
CA VAL A 121 2.54 -10.35 -16.29
C VAL A 121 1.36 -11.21 -16.73
N ALA A 122 0.14 -10.66 -16.73
CA ALA A 122 -1.03 -11.36 -17.25
C ALA A 122 -0.82 -11.77 -18.72
N ILE A 123 -0.37 -10.87 -19.59
CA ILE A 123 -0.20 -11.19 -21.03
C ILE A 123 0.89 -12.24 -21.28
N PHE A 124 2.01 -12.20 -20.55
CA PHE A 124 3.15 -13.11 -20.78
C PHE A 124 3.06 -14.44 -20.02
N PHE A 125 2.35 -14.48 -18.90
CA PHE A 125 2.28 -15.66 -18.03
C PHE A 125 0.88 -16.28 -17.90
N ASP A 126 -0.20 -15.61 -18.32
CA ASP A 126 -1.55 -16.21 -18.45
C ASP A 126 -1.70 -16.95 -19.81
N TRP A 127 -0.69 -17.76 -20.16
CA TRP A 127 -0.84 -18.80 -21.16
C TRP A 127 -1.60 -19.97 -20.52
N LYS A 128 -2.93 -19.97 -20.67
CA LYS A 128 -3.69 -21.22 -20.74
C LYS A 128 -3.37 -21.97 -22.03
#